data_AF-A0A7U9SWP8-F1
#
_entry.id   AF-A0A7U9SWP8-F1
#
_cell.length_a   1.000
_cell.length_b   1.000
_cell.length_c   1.000
_cell.angle_alpha   90.00
_cell.angle_beta   90.00
_cell.angle_gamma   90.00
#
_symmetry.space_group_name_H-M   'P 1'
#
loop_
_entity.id
_entity.type
_entity.pdbx_description
1 polymer ?
#
loop_
_entity_poly.entity_id
_entity_poly.type
_entity_poly.pdbx_seq_one_letter_code
_entity_poly.pdbx_strand_id
1 'polypeptide(L)'
;MEGRIQGFQIRLDFVTDSRKYIWLSSSNYQMGVSSGSPVHVIGNLDAKTMYVTEGALKGTIAHYLSGDTFLCAPGVNQYRGLHPILECLSKRNLKLVYEAYDMDKKMRVNCDGHHKKCGECLEAGVRDYCLFKMKKREIIQNGCRKLYEGCQNLSLPVQRMIWDMDEKGEWCGRIKGIDDFYYATRKL
;
A
#
# COMPACT_ATOMS: atom_id res chain seq x y z
N MET A 1 -15.96 -6.43 -14.22
CA MET A 1 -14.69 -5.87 -14.70
C MET A 1 -14.49 -6.34 -16.13
N GLU A 2 -14.35 -5.42 -17.08
CA GLU A 2 -14.35 -5.71 -18.53
C GLU A 2 -12.95 -5.88 -19.15
N GLY A 3 -11.89 -5.90 -18.33
CA GLY A 3 -10.51 -6.06 -18.81
C GLY A 3 -9.95 -4.88 -19.63
N ARG A 4 -10.64 -3.74 -19.64
CA ARG A 4 -10.22 -2.53 -20.35
C ARG A 4 -9.17 -1.76 -19.55
N ILE A 5 -8.27 -1.07 -20.26
CA ILE A 5 -7.35 -0.11 -19.65
C ILE A 5 -8.19 1.03 -19.05
N GLN A 6 -7.94 1.40 -17.79
CA GLN A 6 -8.69 2.44 -17.07
C GLN A 6 -7.84 3.68 -16.74
N GLY A 7 -6.51 3.57 -16.79
CA GLY A 7 -5.62 4.68 -16.50
C GLY A 7 -4.15 4.29 -16.61
N PHE A 8 -3.28 5.30 -16.64
CA PHE A 8 -1.84 5.13 -16.69
C PHE A 8 -1.19 5.85 -15.50
N GLN A 9 -0.44 5.10 -14.70
CA GLN A 9 0.43 5.65 -13.68
C GLN A 9 1.87 5.62 -14.20
N ILE A 10 2.52 6.78 -14.22
CA ILE A 10 3.84 6.97 -14.80
C ILE A 10 4.83 7.16 -13.66
N ARG A 11 5.88 6.34 -13.60
CA ARG A 11 6.99 6.53 -12.68
C ARG A 11 7.92 7.60 -13.25
N LEU A 12 8.31 8.57 -12.42
CA LEU A 12 9.27 9.59 -12.82
C LEU A 12 10.70 9.07 -12.65
N ASP A 13 11.58 9.41 -13.58
CA ASP A 13 13.01 9.13 -13.46
C ASP A 13 13.64 9.97 -12.33
N PHE A 14 13.23 11.23 -12.22
CA PHE A 14 13.62 12.16 -11.17
C PHE A 14 12.41 12.57 -10.34
N VAL A 15 12.53 12.46 -9.01
CA VAL A 15 11.45 12.84 -8.09
C VAL A 15 11.23 14.35 -8.17
N THR A 16 10.04 14.78 -8.58
CA THR A 16 9.60 16.18 -8.56
C THR A 16 8.49 16.35 -7.52
N ASP A 17 8.49 17.45 -6.78
CA ASP A 17 7.48 17.76 -5.75
C ASP A 17 7.23 16.63 -4.74
N SER A 18 8.28 15.87 -4.39
CA SER A 18 8.20 14.68 -3.53
C SER A 18 7.32 13.53 -4.07
N ARG A 19 7.00 13.52 -5.37
CA ARG A 19 6.20 12.48 -6.04
C ARG A 19 7.09 11.56 -6.85
N LYS A 20 6.95 10.25 -6.64
CA LYS A 20 7.63 9.22 -7.45
C LYS A 20 6.80 8.80 -8.67
N TYR A 21 5.50 9.03 -8.61
CA TYR A 21 4.54 8.63 -9.64
C TYR A 21 3.56 9.77 -9.92
N ILE A 22 3.15 9.90 -11.17
CA ILE A 22 2.08 10.78 -11.62
C ILE A 22 0.99 9.97 -12.34
N TRP A 23 -0.20 10.54 -12.45
CA TRP A 23 -1.26 10.00 -13.28
C TRP A 23 -1.29 10.72 -14.62
N LEU A 24 -1.48 9.97 -15.70
CA LEU A 24 -1.94 10.55 -16.95
C LEU A 24 -3.37 11.06 -16.73
N SER A 25 -3.53 12.38 -16.63
CA SER A 25 -4.81 13.04 -16.36
C SER A 25 -4.80 14.46 -16.90
N SER A 26 -5.98 14.94 -17.31
CA SER A 26 -6.18 16.33 -17.71
C SER A 26 -6.93 17.15 -16.65
N SER A 27 -7.07 16.68 -15.41
CA SER A 27 -7.90 17.32 -14.36
C SER A 27 -7.60 18.80 -14.08
N ASN A 28 -6.39 19.25 -14.43
CA ASN A 28 -5.96 20.64 -14.22
C ASN A 28 -6.29 21.56 -15.41
N TYR A 29 -6.92 21.04 -16.47
CA TYR A 29 -7.36 21.80 -17.63
C TYR A 29 -8.88 22.01 -17.62
N GLN A 30 -9.34 23.08 -18.27
CA GLN A 30 -10.78 23.31 -18.47
C GLN A 30 -11.40 22.13 -19.23
N MET A 31 -12.54 21.62 -18.76
CA MET A 31 -13.17 20.39 -19.27
C MET A 31 -12.29 19.14 -19.16
N GLY A 32 -11.26 19.19 -18.31
CA GLY A 32 -10.37 18.08 -18.04
C GLY A 32 -10.99 16.98 -17.20
N VAL A 33 -10.41 15.78 -17.26
CA VAL A 33 -10.90 14.59 -16.55
C VAL A 33 -9.84 14.04 -15.60
N SER A 34 -10.27 13.73 -14.38
CA SER A 34 -9.46 13.02 -13.40
C SER A 34 -9.13 11.61 -13.89
N SER A 35 -7.95 11.11 -13.58
CA SER A 35 -7.63 9.69 -13.80
C SER A 35 -8.53 8.77 -12.98
N GLY A 36 -9.18 9.27 -11.93
CA GLY A 36 -9.95 8.46 -10.98
C GLY A 36 -9.07 7.60 -10.06
N SER A 37 -7.75 7.56 -10.29
CA SER A 37 -6.79 6.73 -9.55
C SER A 37 -7.25 5.27 -9.42
N PRO A 38 -7.49 4.56 -10.53
CA PRO A 38 -7.99 3.18 -10.50
C PRO A 38 -7.02 2.26 -9.77
N VAL A 39 -7.57 1.27 -9.08
CA VAL A 39 -6.78 0.19 -8.47
C VAL A 39 -6.25 -0.70 -9.58
N HIS A 40 -4.95 -0.99 -9.53
CA HIS A 40 -4.35 -1.97 -10.44
C HIS A 40 -4.64 -3.38 -9.94
N VAL A 41 -5.22 -4.22 -10.79
CA VAL A 41 -5.56 -5.61 -10.45
C VAL A 41 -4.78 -6.54 -11.35
N ILE A 42 -4.10 -7.52 -10.75
CA ILE A 42 -3.29 -8.50 -11.48
C ILE A 42 -3.49 -9.90 -10.90
N GLY A 43 -3.59 -10.90 -11.77
CA GLY A 43 -3.81 -12.31 -11.40
C GLY A 43 -5.22 -12.81 -11.74
N ASN A 44 -5.65 -13.86 -11.06
CA ASN A 44 -6.93 -14.53 -11.28
C ASN A 44 -8.08 -13.84 -10.52
N LEU A 45 -9.06 -13.30 -11.24
CA LEU A 45 -10.23 -12.62 -10.68
C LEU A 45 -11.21 -13.56 -9.94
N ASP A 46 -11.08 -14.88 -10.13
CA ASP A 46 -11.90 -15.89 -9.46
C ASP A 46 -11.11 -16.62 -8.36
N ALA A 47 -9.99 -16.04 -7.90
CA ALA A 47 -9.23 -16.56 -6.77
C ALA A 47 -10.04 -16.47 -5.46
N LYS A 48 -9.90 -17.48 -4.60
CA LYS A 48 -10.50 -17.48 -3.25
C LYS A 48 -9.79 -16.52 -2.29
N THR A 49 -8.53 -16.24 -2.56
CA THR A 49 -7.67 -15.42 -1.73
C THR A 49 -7.03 -14.35 -2.58
N MET A 50 -7.02 -13.11 -2.10
CA MET A 50 -6.39 -11.99 -2.78
C MET A 50 -5.64 -11.09 -1.81
N TYR A 51 -4.62 -10.41 -2.30
CA TYR A 51 -3.72 -9.58 -1.51
C TYR A 51 -3.93 -8.11 -1.88
N VAL A 52 -4.05 -7.25 -0.87
CA VAL A 52 -4.14 -5.80 -1.05
C VAL A 52 -2.82 -5.18 -0.66
N THR A 53 -2.20 -4.44 -1.57
CA THR A 53 -0.95 -3.70 -1.32
C THR A 53 -1.02 -2.33 -1.98
N GLU A 54 -0.01 -1.48 -1.78
CA GLU A 54 0.11 -0.19 -2.44
C GLU A 54 1.20 -0.18 -3.52
N GLY A 55 0.92 0.49 -4.63
CA GLY A 55 1.80 0.62 -5.78
C GLY A 55 1.62 -0.51 -6.80
N ALA A 56 1.32 -0.15 -8.05
CA ALA A 56 1.09 -1.11 -9.13
C ALA A 56 2.33 -1.96 -9.45
N LEU A 57 3.52 -1.36 -9.45
CA LEU A 57 4.78 -2.07 -9.70
C LEU A 57 5.04 -3.14 -8.64
N LYS A 58 4.83 -2.81 -7.37
CA LYS A 58 4.99 -3.72 -6.23
C LYS A 58 4.10 -4.94 -6.36
N GLY A 59 2.80 -4.74 -6.53
CA GLY A 59 1.88 -5.86 -6.68
C GLY A 59 2.13 -6.69 -7.94
N THR A 60 2.66 -6.07 -9.01
CA THR A 60 3.05 -6.80 -10.23
C THR A 60 4.26 -7.71 -9.98
N ILE A 61 5.29 -7.22 -9.28
CA ILE A 61 6.46 -8.02 -8.91
C ILE A 61 6.04 -9.13 -7.94
N ALA A 62 5.23 -8.81 -6.93
CA ALA A 62 4.72 -9.79 -5.98
C ALA A 62 3.92 -10.90 -6.68
N HIS A 63 3.01 -10.55 -7.61
CA HIS A 63 2.30 -11.51 -8.45
C HIS A 63 3.25 -12.40 -9.25
N TYR A 64 4.26 -11.81 -9.89
CA TYR A 64 5.25 -12.56 -10.67
C TYR A 64 6.02 -13.57 -9.80
N LEU A 65 6.32 -13.21 -8.55
CA LEU A 65 7.10 -14.05 -7.64
C LEU A 65 6.24 -15.13 -6.95
N SER A 66 4.97 -14.87 -6.64
CA SER A 66 4.13 -15.78 -5.86
C SER A 66 3.01 -16.48 -6.64
N GLY A 67 2.60 -15.92 -7.79
CA GLY A 67 1.42 -16.36 -8.54
C GLY A 67 0.08 -15.92 -7.95
N ASP A 68 0.07 -15.23 -6.80
CA ASP A 68 -1.15 -14.78 -6.13
C ASP A 68 -1.83 -13.59 -6.83
N THR A 69 -3.12 -13.40 -6.62
CA THR A 69 -3.86 -12.24 -7.14
C THR A 69 -3.69 -11.01 -6.25
N PHE A 70 -3.35 -9.85 -6.83
CA PHE A 70 -3.16 -8.59 -6.12
C PHE A 70 -4.14 -7.49 -6.54
N LEU A 71 -4.62 -6.74 -5.55
CA LEU A 71 -5.33 -5.47 -5.66
C LEU A 71 -4.40 -4.36 -5.17
N CYS A 72 -3.92 -3.52 -6.08
CA CYS A 72 -2.85 -2.57 -5.82
C CYS A 72 -3.42 -1.15 -5.77
N ALA A 73 -3.63 -0.64 -4.55
CA ALA A 73 -4.05 0.73 -4.36
C ALA A 73 -2.91 1.69 -4.79
N PRO A 74 -3.22 2.84 -5.41
CA PRO A 74 -2.19 3.83 -5.77
C PRO A 74 -1.43 4.42 -4.58
N GLY A 75 -2.00 4.28 -3.39
CA GLY A 75 -1.40 4.60 -2.11
C GLY A 75 -2.32 4.11 -0.99
N VAL A 76 -1.78 3.91 0.21
CA VAL A 76 -2.52 3.34 1.36
C VAL A 76 -3.78 4.14 1.75
N ASN A 77 -3.80 5.45 1.45
CA ASN A 77 -4.95 6.32 1.72
C ASN A 77 -5.97 6.38 0.57
N GLN A 78 -5.69 5.74 -0.57
CA GLN A 78 -6.56 5.75 -1.76
C GLN A 78 -7.49 4.53 -1.79
N TYR A 79 -8.26 4.35 -0.71
CA TYR A 79 -9.08 3.16 -0.50
C TYR A 79 -10.45 3.21 -1.22
N ARG A 80 -10.89 4.38 -1.70
CA ARG A 80 -12.22 4.54 -2.33
C ARG A 80 -12.38 3.63 -3.56
N GLY A 81 -11.33 3.46 -4.36
CA GLY A 81 -11.34 2.58 -5.52
C GLY A 81 -11.33 1.09 -5.17
N LEU A 82 -10.92 0.70 -3.96
CA LEU A 82 -10.88 -0.71 -3.55
C LEU A 82 -12.28 -1.26 -3.27
N HIS A 83 -13.16 -0.47 -2.64
CA HIS A 83 -14.47 -0.94 -2.21
C HIS A 83 -15.34 -1.54 -3.34
N PRO A 84 -15.57 -0.86 -4.49
CA PRO A 84 -16.39 -1.43 -5.56
C PRO A 84 -15.76 -2.69 -6.18
N ILE A 85 -14.43 -2.80 -6.16
CA ILE A 85 -13.71 -3.97 -6.65
C ILE A 85 -13.90 -5.14 -5.68
N LEU A 86 -13.68 -4.91 -4.38
CA LEU A 86 -13.91 -5.91 -3.34
C LEU A 86 -15.36 -6.40 -3.32
N GLU A 87 -16.33 -5.51 -3.50
CA GLU A 87 -17.75 -5.87 -3.59
C GLU A 87 -18.04 -6.72 -4.83
N CYS A 88 -17.46 -6.37 -5.98
CA CYS A 88 -17.60 -7.18 -7.20
C CYS A 88 -16.99 -8.58 -7.04
N LEU A 89 -15.83 -8.66 -6.38
CA LEU A 89 -15.10 -9.92 -6.18
C LEU A 89 -15.71 -10.79 -5.08
N SER A 90 -16.30 -10.20 -4.04
CA SER A 90 -17.00 -10.94 -2.97
C SER A 90 -18.22 -11.71 -3.49
N LYS A 91 -18.91 -11.14 -4.49
CA LYS A 91 -20.03 -11.77 -5.20
C LYS A 91 -19.57 -12.89 -6.16
N ARG A 92 -18.26 -13.03 -6.39
CA ARG A 92 -17.66 -14.13 -7.16
C ARG A 92 -17.16 -15.21 -6.21
N ASN A 93 -15.85 -15.43 -6.16
CA ASN A 93 -15.23 -16.51 -5.39
C ASN A 93 -14.33 -16.01 -4.26
N LEU A 94 -14.16 -14.69 -4.07
CA LEU A 94 -13.30 -14.15 -3.02
C LEU A 94 -13.83 -14.52 -1.62
N LYS A 95 -12.97 -15.16 -0.81
CA LYS A 95 -13.26 -15.61 0.56
C LYS A 95 -12.32 -15.03 1.60
N LEU A 96 -11.12 -14.60 1.22
CA LEU A 96 -10.12 -14.07 2.14
C LEU A 96 -9.31 -12.95 1.48
N VAL A 97 -9.11 -11.87 2.22
CA VAL A 97 -8.23 -10.76 1.81
C VAL A 97 -7.01 -10.71 2.73
N TYR A 98 -5.82 -10.68 2.16
CA TYR A 98 -4.59 -10.37 2.90
C TYR A 98 -4.26 -8.89 2.76
N GLU A 99 -4.05 -8.19 3.87
CA GLU A 99 -3.49 -6.84 3.86
C GLU A 99 -1.96 -6.92 3.88
N ALA A 100 -1.34 -6.55 2.77
CA ALA A 100 0.08 -6.61 2.49
C ALA A 100 0.66 -5.22 2.17
N TYR A 101 0.20 -4.17 2.86
CA TYR A 101 0.83 -2.85 2.77
C TYR A 101 2.21 -2.84 3.42
N ASP A 102 3.07 -1.90 3.01
CA ASP A 102 4.44 -1.75 3.52
C ASP A 102 4.53 -1.79 5.05
N MET A 103 5.66 -2.31 5.53
CA MET A 103 5.98 -2.38 6.96
C MET A 103 6.22 -1.01 7.62
N ASP A 104 6.13 0.09 6.85
CA ASP A 104 6.00 1.45 7.41
C ASP A 104 4.84 1.55 8.43
N LYS A 105 3.79 0.71 8.31
CA LYS A 105 2.70 0.59 9.30
C LYS A 105 3.18 0.15 10.68
N LYS A 106 4.37 -0.45 10.74
CA LYS A 106 5.03 -0.90 11.96
C LYS A 106 6.22 -0.07 12.37
N MET A 107 6.93 0.66 11.50
CA MET A 107 7.73 1.85 11.89
C MET A 107 8.86 1.65 12.92
N ARG A 108 9.75 2.60 13.14
CA ARG A 108 10.14 2.98 14.51
C ARG A 108 9.86 4.46 14.63
N VAL A 109 9.43 4.92 15.80
CA VAL A 109 9.09 6.34 15.98
C VAL A 109 10.13 7.12 16.76
N ASN A 110 11.15 6.47 17.31
CA ASN A 110 12.28 7.12 17.97
C ASN A 110 12.98 8.12 17.03
N CYS A 111 13.50 9.19 17.61
CA CYS A 111 14.28 10.16 16.87
C CYS A 111 15.74 9.68 16.80
N ASP A 112 16.11 9.12 15.65
CA ASP A 112 17.46 8.68 15.31
C ASP A 112 18.24 9.72 14.50
N GLY A 113 17.63 10.89 14.21
CA GLY A 113 18.22 11.93 13.36
C GLY A 113 18.31 11.58 11.88
N HIS A 114 17.90 10.38 11.44
CA HIS A 114 18.08 9.92 10.06
C HIS A 114 17.02 10.44 9.10
N HIS A 115 15.87 10.91 9.59
CA HIS A 115 14.84 11.48 8.75
C HIS A 115 15.04 12.99 8.58
N LYS A 116 14.83 13.52 7.37
CA LYS A 116 15.00 14.97 7.06
C LYS A 116 14.20 15.90 7.96
N LYS A 117 13.07 15.41 8.49
CA LYS A 117 12.17 16.12 9.43
C LYS A 117 12.45 15.84 10.91
N CYS A 118 13.57 15.19 11.23
CA CYS A 118 14.04 15.04 12.61
C CYS A 118 14.84 16.26 13.11
N GLY A 119 15.14 17.25 12.25
CA GLY A 119 15.84 18.48 12.64
C GLY A 119 15.17 19.17 13.84
N GLU A 120 13.84 19.34 13.78
CA GLU A 120 13.04 19.92 14.87
C GLU A 120 13.15 19.13 16.19
N CYS A 121 13.23 17.80 16.10
CA CYS A 121 13.39 16.95 17.29
C CYS A 121 14.79 17.11 17.91
N LEU A 122 15.82 17.18 17.06
CA LEU A 122 17.21 17.37 17.49
C LEU A 122 17.40 18.74 18.15
N GLU A 123 16.83 19.80 17.57
CA GLU A 123 16.83 21.16 18.14
C GLU A 123 16.11 21.22 19.50
N ALA A 124 15.01 20.49 19.65
CA ALA A 124 14.26 20.40 20.91
C ALA A 124 14.91 19.45 21.95
N GLY A 125 16.03 18.80 21.63
CA GLY A 125 16.68 17.82 22.52
C GLY A 125 15.88 16.51 22.71
N VAL A 126 14.84 16.27 21.91
CA VAL A 126 13.95 15.10 22.03
C VAL A 126 14.52 13.92 21.25
N ARG A 127 14.83 12.83 21.96
CA ARG A 127 15.38 11.58 21.36
C ARG A 127 14.43 10.39 21.43
N ASP A 128 13.54 10.37 22.42
CA ASP A 128 12.69 9.19 22.68
C ASP A 128 11.65 8.95 21.58
N TYR A 129 11.14 10.02 20.95
CA TYR A 129 10.14 9.93 19.88
C TYR A 129 10.24 11.09 18.88
N CYS A 130 9.72 10.87 17.68
CA CYS A 130 9.62 11.86 16.61
C CYS A 130 8.16 12.00 16.18
N LEU A 131 7.56 13.17 16.46
CA LEU A 131 6.16 13.48 16.15
C LEU A 131 5.83 13.27 14.67
N PHE A 132 6.76 13.61 13.76
CA PHE A 132 6.57 13.37 12.34
C PHE A 132 6.45 11.86 12.02
N LYS A 133 7.35 11.02 12.56
CA LYS A 133 7.31 9.57 12.35
C LYS A 133 6.04 8.97 12.95
N MET A 134 5.61 9.45 14.13
CA MET A 134 4.36 9.02 14.77
C MET A 134 3.16 9.32 13.88
N LYS A 135 3.03 10.56 13.40
CA LYS A 135 1.96 10.97 12.49
C LYS A 135 1.98 10.20 11.18
N LYS A 136 3.17 9.96 10.60
CA LYS A 136 3.33 9.13 9.39
C LYS A 136 2.79 7.71 9.65
N ARG A 137 3.22 7.06 10.72
CA ARG A 137 2.79 5.70 11.11
C ARG A 137 1.26 5.67 11.31
N GLU A 138 0.70 6.64 12.02
CA GLU A 138 -0.74 6.76 12.26
C GLU A 138 -1.53 6.87 10.96
N ILE A 139 -1.13 7.76 10.04
CA ILE A 139 -1.78 7.92 8.73
C ILE A 139 -1.82 6.59 7.96
N ILE A 140 -0.72 5.86 7.96
CA ILE A 140 -0.62 4.56 7.26
C ILE A 140 -1.54 3.53 7.93
N GLN A 141 -1.53 3.46 9.26
CA GLN A 141 -2.42 2.58 10.01
C GLN A 141 -3.90 2.94 9.79
N ASN A 142 -4.23 4.21 9.62
CA ASN A 142 -5.59 4.65 9.28
C ASN A 142 -6.02 4.14 7.90
N GLY A 143 -5.14 4.22 6.89
CA GLY A 143 -5.42 3.62 5.58
C GLY A 143 -5.62 2.10 5.66
N CYS A 144 -4.84 1.40 6.49
CA CYS A 144 -5.06 -0.03 6.77
C CYS A 144 -6.44 -0.28 7.40
N ARG A 145 -6.83 0.52 8.40
CA ARG A 145 -8.16 0.42 9.05
C ARG A 145 -9.31 0.61 8.06
N LYS A 146 -9.16 1.52 7.09
CA LYS A 146 -10.19 1.73 6.04
C LYS A 146 -10.37 0.52 5.14
N LEU A 147 -9.32 -0.25 4.86
CA LEU A 147 -9.46 -1.54 4.19
C LEU A 147 -10.27 -2.52 5.06
N TYR A 148 -9.96 -2.60 6.35
CA TYR A 148 -10.65 -3.54 7.26
C TYR A 148 -12.13 -3.22 7.41
N GLU A 149 -12.47 -1.94 7.61
CA GLU A 149 -13.85 -1.46 7.64
C GLU A 149 -14.57 -1.84 6.32
N GLY A 150 -13.92 -1.60 5.17
CA GLY A 150 -14.47 -1.93 3.86
C GLY A 150 -14.74 -3.43 3.67
N CYS A 151 -13.82 -4.29 4.12
CA CYS A 151 -14.01 -5.73 4.07
C CYS A 151 -15.06 -6.24 5.08
N GLN A 152 -15.09 -5.67 6.30
CA GLN A 152 -16.08 -6.00 7.32
C GLN A 152 -17.50 -5.72 6.82
N ASN A 153 -17.73 -4.58 6.16
CA ASN A 153 -19.02 -4.23 5.55
C ASN A 153 -19.45 -5.22 4.46
N LEU A 154 -18.51 -5.94 3.86
CA LEU A 154 -18.74 -6.97 2.84
C LEU A 154 -18.76 -8.39 3.42
N SER A 155 -18.68 -8.54 4.75
CA SER A 155 -18.49 -9.84 5.42
C SER A 155 -17.29 -10.64 4.88
N LEU A 156 -16.24 -9.94 4.44
CA LEU A 156 -14.99 -10.52 3.96
C LEU A 156 -13.96 -10.57 5.10
N PRO A 157 -13.48 -11.76 5.50
CA PRO A 157 -12.34 -11.90 6.38
C PRO A 157 -11.10 -11.18 5.83
N VAL A 158 -10.40 -10.45 6.71
CA VAL A 158 -9.09 -9.87 6.42
C VAL A 158 -8.04 -10.41 7.36
N GLN A 159 -6.90 -10.82 6.82
CA GLN A 159 -5.71 -11.14 7.59
C GLN A 159 -4.59 -10.14 7.29
N ARG A 160 -4.00 -9.57 8.33
CA ARG A 160 -2.85 -8.69 8.19
C ARG A 160 -1.59 -9.51 8.01
N MET A 161 -0.84 -9.23 6.95
CA MET A 161 0.53 -9.71 6.82
C MET A 161 1.50 -8.78 7.55
N ILE A 162 2.40 -9.40 8.30
CA ILE A 162 3.53 -8.76 8.97
C ILE A 162 4.78 -9.61 8.74
N TRP A 163 5.90 -8.95 8.50
CA TRP A 163 7.20 -9.59 8.33
C TRP A 163 8.29 -8.69 8.88
N ASP A 164 9.50 -9.22 9.04
CA ASP A 164 10.67 -8.46 9.47
C ASP A 164 10.44 -7.68 10.78
N MET A 165 9.83 -8.34 11.77
CA MET A 165 9.49 -7.77 13.06
C MET A 165 10.56 -8.08 14.11
N ASP A 166 10.82 -7.14 15.02
CA ASP A 166 11.59 -7.40 16.23
C ASP A 166 10.69 -7.93 17.37
N GLU A 167 11.31 -8.26 18.51
CA GLU A 167 10.62 -8.77 19.70
C GLU A 167 9.58 -7.80 20.28
N LYS A 168 9.69 -6.50 19.98
CA LYS A 168 8.76 -5.46 20.42
C LYS A 168 7.58 -5.27 19.46
N GLY A 169 7.56 -6.02 18.35
CA GLY A 169 6.54 -5.86 17.33
C GLY A 169 6.68 -4.55 16.57
N GLU A 170 7.91 -4.06 16.40
CA GLU A 170 8.30 -3.00 15.46
C GLU A 170 9.03 -3.56 14.24
N TRP A 171 9.00 -2.82 13.13
CA TRP A 171 9.67 -3.24 11.90
C TRP A 171 11.20 -3.06 12.04
N CYS A 172 11.98 -4.07 11.69
CA CYS A 172 13.44 -4.06 11.77
C CYS A 172 14.11 -3.16 10.71
N GLY A 173 13.39 -2.83 9.63
CA GLY A 173 13.90 -1.94 8.58
C GLY A 173 14.61 -2.64 7.41
N ARG A 174 14.61 -3.98 7.35
CA ARG A 174 15.35 -4.76 6.33
C ARG A 174 14.50 -5.06 5.10
N ILE A 175 13.25 -5.48 5.29
CA ILE A 175 12.33 -5.87 4.21
C ILE A 175 11.08 -5.01 4.30
N LYS A 176 10.87 -4.12 3.33
CA LYS A 176 9.83 -3.10 3.42
C LYS A 176 8.51 -3.54 2.81
N GLY A 177 8.55 -3.93 1.53
CA GLY A 177 7.39 -4.27 0.73
C GLY A 177 7.16 -5.77 0.61
N ILE A 178 5.96 -6.13 0.16
CA ILE A 178 5.60 -7.53 -0.10
C ILE A 178 6.39 -8.12 -1.29
N ASP A 179 6.78 -7.28 -2.25
CA ASP A 179 7.69 -7.61 -3.33
C ASP A 179 9.08 -8.00 -2.81
N ASP A 180 9.64 -7.20 -1.90
CA ASP A 180 10.92 -7.52 -1.23
C ASP A 180 10.81 -8.82 -0.42
N PHE A 181 9.68 -9.02 0.28
CA PHE A 181 9.43 -10.22 1.08
C PHE A 181 9.40 -11.47 0.22
N TYR A 182 8.65 -11.46 -0.88
CA TYR A 182 8.63 -12.60 -1.79
C TYR A 182 9.97 -12.82 -2.49
N TYR A 183 10.70 -11.76 -2.82
CA TYR A 183 12.04 -11.89 -3.38
C TYR A 183 12.99 -12.57 -2.39
N ALA A 184 12.99 -12.15 -1.13
CA ALA A 184 13.85 -12.69 -0.09
C ALA A 184 13.49 -14.14 0.32
N THR A 185 12.22 -14.54 0.17
CA THR A 185 11.74 -15.87 0.58
C THR A 185 11.69 -16.88 -0.56
N ARG A 186 11.96 -16.46 -1.80
CA ARG A 186 12.01 -17.36 -2.94
C ARG A 186 13.19 -18.32 -2.77
N LYS A 187 12.89 -19.61 -2.52
CA LYS A 187 13.89 -20.67 -2.70
C LYS A 187 14.19 -20.73 -4.20
N LEU A 188 15.44 -20.45 -4.57
CA LEU A 188 15.99 -20.82 -5.88
C LEU A 188 15.92 -22.34 -6.07
#